data_AF-A0A924ELY6-F1
#
_entry.id   AF-A0A924ELY6-F1
#
_cell.length_a   1.000
_cell.length_b   1.000
_cell.length_c   1.000
_cell.angle_alpha   90.00
_cell.angle_beta   90.00
_cell.angle_gamma   90.00
#
_symmetry.space_group_name_H-M   'P 1'
#
loop_
_entity.id
_entity.type
_entity.pdbx_description
1 polymer ?
#
loop_
_entity_poly.entity_id
_entity_poly.type
_entity_poly.pdbx_seq_one_letter_code
_entity_poly.pdbx_strand_id
1 'polypeptide(L)'
;MLKEGAIVLTIEGKASSKVIKKFIPGYVSSKNSGWYFVDFATHEVPLNTRFDVLLEGESKKLISGPGSMSIKLVGCLDQFGNKLSTIPRGYNTICKLNFSSQTPSIINRLLPTLAGWDYNPNALSIARHVDIELATPDVIWNDMFTIIYFDIKSRFSTRHISRFSRNEFTTYLEGIYHTQLHADKILESLMQLGKVTKQKDDLMEFVEQESY
;
A
#
# COMPACT_ATOMS: atom_id res chain seq x y z
N MET A 1 -12.23 2.78 -0.54
CA MET A 1 -13.14 1.72 -1.02
C MET A 1 -12.74 1.27 -2.40
N LEU A 2 -13.09 0.05 -2.81
CA LEU A 2 -12.87 -0.42 -4.19
C LEU A 2 -14.13 -0.12 -5.00
N LYS A 3 -13.98 0.35 -6.24
CA LYS A 3 -15.11 0.56 -7.15
C LYS A 3 -15.78 -0.77 -7.49
N GLU A 4 -17.06 -0.71 -7.82
CA GLU A 4 -17.73 -1.83 -8.47
C GLU A 4 -16.99 -2.18 -9.78
N GLY A 5 -16.69 -3.46 -9.99
CA GLY A 5 -15.90 -3.92 -11.14
C GLY A 5 -14.38 -3.73 -11.02
N ALA A 6 -13.87 -3.29 -9.85
CA ALA A 6 -12.44 -3.13 -9.62
C ALA A 6 -11.65 -4.43 -9.89
N ILE A 7 -10.52 -4.30 -10.59
CA ILE A 7 -9.59 -5.42 -10.79
C ILE A 7 -8.56 -5.38 -9.65
N VAL A 8 -8.69 -6.33 -8.74
CA VAL A 8 -7.78 -6.53 -7.63
C VAL A 8 -7.25 -7.95 -7.68
N LEU A 9 -5.93 -8.09 -7.65
CA LEU A 9 -5.27 -9.40 -7.59
C LEU A 9 -4.61 -9.55 -6.23
N THR A 10 -5.01 -10.58 -5.47
CA THR A 10 -4.38 -10.91 -4.19
C THR A 10 -3.22 -11.87 -4.44
N ILE A 11 -2.06 -11.51 -3.90
CA ILE A 11 -0.81 -12.24 -4.00
C ILE A 11 -0.57 -12.94 -2.66
N GLU A 12 -0.69 -14.26 -2.66
CA GLU A 12 -0.51 -15.10 -1.47
C GLU A 12 0.96 -15.25 -1.11
N GLY A 13 1.83 -15.39 -2.12
CA GLY A 13 3.26 -15.58 -1.86
C GLY A 13 4.09 -15.72 -3.12
N LYS A 14 5.41 -15.72 -2.94
CA LYS A 14 6.38 -15.97 -4.00
C LYS A 14 6.40 -17.45 -4.33
N ALA A 15 6.26 -17.80 -5.60
CA ALA A 15 6.37 -19.20 -6.01
C ALA A 15 7.83 -19.66 -5.89
N SER A 16 8.07 -20.77 -5.19
CA SER A 16 9.42 -21.31 -5.07
C SER A 16 9.99 -21.72 -6.43
N SER A 17 11.31 -21.58 -6.59
CA SER A 17 11.99 -21.98 -7.82
C SER A 17 11.78 -23.46 -8.16
N LYS A 18 11.57 -24.32 -7.15
CA LYS A 18 11.25 -25.75 -7.34
C LYS A 18 9.92 -25.95 -8.06
N VAL A 19 8.90 -25.15 -7.74
CA VAL A 19 7.59 -25.20 -8.41
C VAL A 19 7.72 -24.71 -9.85
N ILE A 20 8.30 -23.53 -10.05
CA ILE A 20 8.37 -22.91 -11.38
C ILE A 20 9.21 -23.74 -12.36
N LYS A 21 10.28 -24.40 -11.89
CA LYS A 21 11.09 -25.32 -12.70
C LYS A 21 10.29 -26.48 -13.29
N LYS A 22 9.20 -26.90 -12.67
CA LYS A 22 8.33 -27.97 -13.20
C LYS A 22 7.56 -27.52 -14.44
N PHE A 23 7.23 -26.22 -14.52
CA PHE A 23 6.35 -25.68 -15.55
C PHE A 23 7.08 -24.87 -16.62
N ILE A 24 8.30 -24.39 -16.34
CA ILE A 24 9.09 -23.57 -17.25
C ILE A 24 10.40 -24.29 -17.59
N PRO A 25 10.45 -24.99 -18.74
CA PRO A 25 11.69 -25.57 -19.26
C PRO A 25 12.78 -24.50 -19.39
N GLY A 26 13.99 -24.78 -18.92
CA GLY A 26 15.11 -23.85 -18.98
C GLY A 26 15.09 -22.72 -17.94
N TYR A 27 14.38 -22.89 -16.82
CA TYR A 27 14.35 -21.90 -15.74
C TYR A 27 15.75 -21.54 -15.21
N VAL A 28 16.16 -20.29 -15.47
CA VAL A 28 17.33 -19.64 -14.85
C VAL A 28 16.84 -18.75 -13.69
N SER A 29 17.34 -19.01 -12.48
CA SER A 29 16.90 -18.38 -11.22
C SER A 29 16.85 -16.85 -11.25
N SER A 30 17.89 -16.20 -11.78
CA SER A 30 18.00 -14.73 -11.80
C SER A 30 17.14 -14.06 -12.88
N LYS A 31 16.81 -14.75 -13.98
CA LYS A 31 16.03 -14.22 -15.11
C LYS A 31 14.53 -14.49 -15.01
N ASN A 32 14.15 -15.41 -14.12
CA ASN A 32 12.78 -15.87 -13.95
C ASN A 32 12.27 -15.65 -12.52
N SER A 33 12.85 -14.73 -11.77
CA SER A 33 12.25 -14.23 -10.53
C SER A 33 10.94 -13.48 -10.83
N GLY A 34 10.12 -13.30 -9.80
CA GLY A 34 8.85 -12.56 -9.91
C GLY A 34 7.64 -13.43 -10.28
N TRP A 35 7.69 -14.74 -10.01
CA TRP A 35 6.48 -15.58 -10.03
C TRP A 35 5.83 -15.62 -8.66
N TYR A 36 4.52 -15.49 -8.64
CA TYR A 36 3.72 -15.43 -7.43
C TYR A 36 2.48 -16.30 -7.56
N PHE A 37 2.06 -16.89 -6.45
CA PHE A 37 0.73 -17.46 -6.32
C PHE A 37 -0.27 -16.33 -6.16
N VAL A 38 -1.24 -16.29 -7.06
CA VAL A 38 -2.31 -15.29 -7.10
C VAL A 38 -3.63 -16.01 -6.86
N ASP A 39 -4.42 -15.48 -5.94
CA ASP A 39 -5.75 -15.97 -5.60
C ASP A 39 -6.75 -15.69 -6.73
N PHE A 40 -7.98 -16.17 -6.59
CA PHE A 40 -8.98 -16.05 -7.65
C PHE A 40 -9.23 -14.60 -8.08
N ALA A 41 -9.28 -14.38 -9.39
CA ALA A 41 -9.67 -13.10 -9.94
C ALA A 41 -11.21 -12.99 -10.03
N THR A 42 -11.76 -11.85 -9.61
CA THR A 42 -13.20 -11.57 -9.70
C THR A 42 -13.67 -11.31 -11.14
N HIS A 43 -12.74 -10.86 -11.99
CA HIS A 43 -12.93 -10.57 -13.41
C HIS A 43 -11.79 -11.18 -14.21
N GLU A 44 -12.01 -11.38 -15.51
CA GLU A 44 -10.91 -11.75 -16.40
C GLU A 44 -9.86 -10.63 -16.48
N VAL A 45 -8.58 -10.98 -16.35
CA VAL A 45 -7.48 -10.00 -16.37
C VAL A 45 -6.51 -10.33 -17.50
N PRO A 46 -6.43 -9.51 -18.57
CA PRO A 46 -5.50 -9.75 -19.66
C PRO A 46 -4.04 -9.66 -19.23
N LEU A 47 -3.17 -10.46 -19.87
CA LEU A 47 -1.73 -10.20 -19.79
C LEU A 47 -1.42 -8.77 -20.25
N ASN A 48 -0.31 -8.23 -19.76
CA ASN A 48 0.13 -6.84 -19.90
C ASN A 48 -0.71 -5.80 -19.15
N THR A 49 -1.75 -6.20 -18.41
CA THR A 49 -2.42 -5.32 -17.46
C THR A 49 -1.41 -4.75 -16.48
N ARG A 50 -1.55 -3.44 -16.22
CA ARG A 50 -0.69 -2.69 -15.31
C ARG A 50 -1.46 -2.36 -14.04
N PHE A 51 -0.76 -2.40 -12.92
CA PHE A 51 -1.20 -2.03 -11.59
C PHE A 51 -0.19 -1.05 -11.01
N ASP A 52 -0.64 -0.17 -10.14
CA ASP A 52 0.19 0.91 -9.59
C ASP A 52 -0.09 1.18 -8.11
N VAL A 53 -0.87 0.31 -7.47
CA VAL A 53 -1.19 0.38 -6.06
C VAL A 53 -1.00 -0.97 -5.38
N LEU A 54 -0.43 -0.94 -4.17
CA LEU A 54 -0.36 -2.04 -3.22
C LEU A 54 -1.30 -1.81 -2.04
N LEU A 55 -1.99 -2.88 -1.66
CA LEU A 55 -2.93 -2.94 -0.56
C LEU A 55 -2.53 -4.06 0.41
N GLU A 56 -2.62 -3.82 1.71
CA GLU A 56 -2.28 -4.78 2.77
C GLU A 56 -3.51 -5.50 3.32
N GLY A 57 -3.38 -6.81 3.51
CA GLY A 57 -4.30 -7.60 4.30
C GLY A 57 -5.72 -7.67 3.74
N GLU A 58 -6.64 -8.16 4.58
CA GLU A 58 -8.05 -8.31 4.23
C GLU A 58 -8.77 -6.97 4.10
N SER A 59 -8.40 -5.98 4.92
CA SER A 59 -8.96 -4.64 4.90
C SER A 59 -8.50 -3.80 3.70
N LYS A 60 -7.59 -4.33 2.87
CA LYS A 60 -7.04 -3.68 1.68
C LYS A 60 -6.52 -2.28 1.97
N LYS A 61 -5.77 -2.13 3.06
CA LYS A 61 -5.21 -0.85 3.48
C LYS A 61 -4.18 -0.38 2.46
N LEU A 62 -4.29 0.87 2.01
CA LEU A 62 -3.34 1.46 1.06
C LEU A 62 -1.92 1.53 1.65
N ILE A 63 -0.95 0.89 1.00
CA ILE A 63 0.48 0.94 1.41
C ILE A 63 1.30 1.81 0.47
N SER A 64 0.88 1.95 -0.78
CA SER A 64 1.59 2.76 -1.78
C SER A 64 0.62 3.71 -2.49
N GLY A 65 1.01 4.98 -2.62
CA GLY A 65 0.22 5.96 -3.35
C GLY A 65 0.16 5.67 -4.87
N PRO A 66 -0.83 6.23 -5.59
CA PRO A 66 -0.94 6.13 -7.04
C PRO A 66 0.35 6.52 -7.76
N GLY A 67 0.75 5.75 -8.78
CA GLY A 67 1.91 6.06 -9.62
C GLY A 67 3.29 5.87 -8.98
N SER A 68 3.36 5.52 -7.68
CA SER A 68 4.62 5.25 -6.98
C SER A 68 5.35 4.00 -7.49
N MET A 69 4.65 3.12 -8.20
CA MET A 69 5.21 1.94 -8.85
C MET A 69 4.39 1.56 -10.07
N SER A 70 5.00 0.78 -10.98
CA SER A 70 4.28 0.13 -12.08
C SER A 70 4.57 -1.37 -12.04
N ILE A 71 3.53 -2.13 -11.78
CA ILE A 71 3.54 -3.60 -11.76
C ILE A 71 2.83 -4.07 -13.01
N LYS A 72 3.50 -4.87 -13.83
CA LYS A 72 2.94 -5.41 -15.08
C LYS A 72 2.77 -6.92 -14.96
N LEU A 73 1.56 -7.41 -15.24
CA LEU A 73 1.32 -8.83 -15.42
C LEU A 73 1.94 -9.27 -16.74
N VAL A 74 2.96 -10.13 -16.73
CA VAL A 74 3.72 -10.53 -17.94
C VAL A 74 3.62 -12.01 -18.26
N GLY A 75 3.08 -12.82 -17.35
CA GLY A 75 2.83 -14.24 -17.58
C GLY A 75 1.80 -14.78 -16.62
N CYS A 76 1.08 -15.81 -17.03
CA CYS A 76 0.07 -16.48 -16.24
C CYS A 76 0.10 -17.98 -16.54
N LEU A 77 0.07 -18.78 -15.48
CA LEU A 77 -0.08 -20.23 -15.54
C LEU A 77 -1.33 -20.63 -14.76
N ASP A 78 -2.04 -21.65 -15.24
CA ASP A 78 -3.08 -22.31 -14.46
C ASP A 78 -2.46 -23.20 -13.35
N GLN A 79 -3.33 -23.86 -12.57
CA GLN A 79 -2.94 -24.79 -11.51
C GLN A 79 -2.15 -26.03 -11.99
N PHE A 80 -2.18 -26.32 -13.28
CA PHE A 80 -1.46 -27.42 -13.91
C PHE A 80 -0.19 -26.98 -14.65
N GLY A 81 0.10 -25.68 -14.68
CA GLY A 81 1.26 -25.10 -15.36
C GLY A 81 1.05 -24.76 -16.83
N ASN A 82 -0.19 -24.83 -17.35
CA ASN A 82 -0.49 -24.41 -18.72
C ASN A 82 -0.43 -22.88 -18.83
N LYS A 83 0.19 -22.38 -19.88
CA LYS A 83 0.27 -20.93 -20.15
C LYS A 83 -1.09 -20.40 -20.56
N LEU A 84 -1.50 -19.30 -19.94
CA LEU A 84 -2.73 -18.58 -20.25
C LEU A 84 -2.42 -17.19 -20.81
N SER A 85 -3.30 -16.70 -21.70
CA SER A 85 -3.25 -15.33 -22.23
C SER A 85 -3.95 -14.30 -21.32
N THR A 86 -4.72 -14.78 -20.34
CA THR A 86 -5.47 -14.00 -19.36
C THR A 86 -5.51 -14.76 -18.02
N ILE A 87 -5.74 -14.06 -16.91
CA ILE A 87 -6.18 -14.69 -15.65
C ILE A 87 -7.70 -14.90 -15.79
N PRO A 88 -8.20 -16.14 -15.76
CA PRO A 88 -9.64 -16.39 -15.89
C PRO A 88 -10.36 -16.01 -14.60
N ARG A 89 -11.63 -15.62 -14.72
CA ARG A 89 -12.50 -15.36 -13.57
C ARG A 89 -12.68 -16.63 -12.73
N GLY A 90 -12.43 -16.52 -11.42
CA GLY A 90 -12.66 -17.60 -10.46
C GLY A 90 -11.54 -18.65 -10.38
N TYR A 91 -10.37 -18.40 -10.98
CA TYR A 91 -9.25 -19.33 -10.99
C TYR A 91 -8.07 -18.83 -10.17
N ASN A 92 -7.50 -19.75 -9.38
CA ASN A 92 -6.19 -19.58 -8.78
C ASN A 92 -5.12 -19.78 -9.86
N THR A 93 -4.14 -18.87 -9.88
CA THR A 93 -3.12 -18.84 -10.95
C THR A 93 -1.72 -18.57 -10.40
N ILE A 94 -0.71 -18.93 -11.18
CA ILE A 94 0.68 -18.55 -10.91
C ILE A 94 1.04 -17.45 -11.90
N CYS A 95 1.21 -16.23 -11.42
CA CYS A 95 1.45 -15.07 -12.26
C CYS A 95 2.90 -14.60 -12.20
N LYS A 96 3.44 -14.19 -13.35
CA LYS A 96 4.69 -13.45 -13.41
C LYS A 96 4.39 -11.96 -13.38
N LEU A 97 4.88 -11.29 -12.36
CA LEU A 97 4.76 -9.84 -12.19
C LEU A 97 6.11 -9.19 -12.43
N ASN A 98 6.13 -8.18 -13.29
CA ASN A 98 7.31 -7.37 -13.54
C ASN A 98 7.12 -6.00 -12.88
N PHE A 99 8.06 -5.62 -12.03
CA PHE A 99 8.08 -4.32 -11.36
C PHE A 99 8.96 -3.38 -12.19
N SER A 100 8.49 -2.17 -12.49
CA SER A 100 9.24 -1.18 -13.30
C SER A 100 10.56 -0.75 -12.65
N SER A 101 10.64 -0.85 -11.33
CA SER A 101 11.82 -0.64 -10.50
C SER A 101 12.23 -1.94 -9.81
N GLN A 102 13.19 -1.86 -8.88
CA GLN A 102 13.43 -2.97 -7.94
C GLN A 102 12.11 -3.37 -7.25
N THR A 103 11.91 -4.68 -7.03
CA THR A 103 10.76 -5.20 -6.28
C THR A 103 10.66 -4.48 -4.93
N PRO A 104 9.52 -3.87 -4.61
CA PRO A 104 9.31 -3.18 -3.34
C PRO A 104 9.75 -4.02 -2.13
N SER A 105 10.46 -3.40 -1.19
CA SER A 105 10.94 -4.09 0.03
C SER A 105 9.80 -4.72 0.82
N ILE A 106 8.62 -4.10 0.82
CA ILE A 106 7.40 -4.61 1.45
C ILE A 106 6.98 -5.98 0.90
N ILE A 107 7.07 -6.19 -0.42
CA ILE A 107 6.80 -7.48 -1.07
C ILE A 107 7.81 -8.51 -0.62
N ASN A 108 9.07 -8.10 -0.45
CA ASN A 108 10.10 -9.02 0.01
C ASN A 108 9.96 -9.41 1.48
N ARG A 109 9.45 -8.49 2.30
CA ARG A 109 9.25 -8.67 3.74
C ARG A 109 8.01 -9.50 4.06
N LEU A 110 6.89 -9.23 3.41
CA LEU A 110 5.58 -9.80 3.77
C LEU A 110 5.25 -11.09 3.04
N LEU A 111 5.69 -11.25 1.79
CA LEU A 111 5.33 -12.42 1.00
C LEU A 111 6.31 -13.57 1.24
N PRO A 112 5.87 -14.69 1.84
CA PRO A 112 6.70 -15.86 2.02
C PRO A 112 6.99 -16.54 0.67
N THR A 113 7.96 -17.46 0.68
CA THR A 113 8.17 -18.36 -0.46
C THR A 113 7.37 -19.63 -0.26
N LEU A 114 6.47 -19.94 -1.18
CA LEU A 114 5.52 -21.04 -1.08
C LEU A 114 5.80 -22.16 -2.08
N ALA A 115 5.32 -23.36 -1.77
CA ALA A 115 5.34 -24.51 -2.67
C ALA A 115 3.96 -24.80 -3.31
N GLY A 116 2.91 -24.13 -2.85
CA GLY A 116 1.54 -24.21 -3.36
C GLY A 116 0.71 -22.99 -2.94
N TRP A 117 -0.58 -23.01 -3.25
CA TRP A 117 -1.55 -22.02 -2.75
C TRP A 117 -1.92 -22.36 -1.30
N ASP A 118 -1.17 -21.79 -0.38
CA ASP A 118 -1.46 -21.83 1.05
C ASP A 118 -1.98 -20.45 1.48
N TYR A 119 -2.98 -20.42 2.35
CA TYR A 119 -3.53 -19.18 2.89
C TYR A 119 -2.44 -18.35 3.57
N ASN A 120 -2.28 -17.09 3.17
CA ASN A 120 -1.37 -16.15 3.82
C ASN A 120 -2.13 -14.94 4.41
N PRO A 121 -2.18 -14.79 5.75
CA PRO A 121 -2.82 -13.62 6.37
C PRO A 121 -2.10 -12.30 6.06
N ASN A 122 -0.84 -12.35 5.62
CA ASN A 122 -0.06 -11.20 5.17
C ASN A 122 -0.07 -11.05 3.64
N ALA A 123 -1.06 -11.62 2.96
CA ALA A 123 -1.23 -11.45 1.52
C ALA A 123 -1.32 -9.96 1.16
N LEU A 124 -0.76 -9.65 0.00
CA LEU A 124 -0.77 -8.29 -0.56
C LEU A 124 -1.67 -8.27 -1.77
N SER A 125 -2.41 -7.19 -1.99
CA SER A 125 -3.17 -7.03 -3.22
C SER A 125 -2.60 -5.93 -4.11
N ILE A 126 -2.65 -6.16 -5.41
CA ILE A 126 -2.33 -5.15 -6.42
C ILE A 126 -3.62 -4.69 -7.09
N ALA A 127 -3.72 -3.40 -7.35
CA ALA A 127 -4.87 -2.77 -7.98
C ALA A 127 -4.42 -1.61 -8.88
N ARG A 128 -5.32 -1.16 -9.75
CA ARG A 128 -5.15 0.11 -10.47
C ARG A 128 -5.70 1.23 -9.61
N HIS A 129 -5.01 2.36 -9.54
CA HIS A 129 -5.48 3.53 -8.81
C HIS A 129 -6.88 3.96 -9.26
N VAL A 130 -7.19 3.84 -10.56
CA VAL A 130 -8.50 4.18 -11.12
C VAL A 130 -9.62 3.31 -10.57
N ASP A 131 -9.31 2.11 -10.09
CA ASP A 131 -10.26 1.14 -9.52
C ASP A 131 -10.46 1.34 -8.01
N ILE A 132 -9.68 2.23 -7.39
CA ILE A 132 -9.78 2.56 -5.98
C ILE A 132 -10.59 3.85 -5.88
N GLU A 133 -11.75 3.75 -5.23
CA GLU A 133 -12.41 4.90 -4.63
C GLU A 133 -11.63 5.28 -3.39
N LEU A 134 -10.63 6.14 -3.59
CA LEU A 134 -10.18 6.97 -2.48
C LEU A 134 -11.43 7.72 -2.03
N ALA A 135 -11.78 7.63 -0.75
CA ALA A 135 -12.70 8.60 -0.20
C ALA A 135 -12.12 9.96 -0.59
N THR A 136 -12.87 10.81 -1.29
CA THR A 136 -12.44 12.20 -1.53
C THR A 136 -12.33 12.86 -0.17
N PRO A 137 -11.15 12.80 0.47
CA PRO A 137 -10.26 13.93 0.64
C PRO A 137 -8.77 13.52 0.89
N ASP A 138 -7.95 13.15 -0.10
CA ASP A 138 -6.53 12.77 0.20
C ASP A 138 -5.45 13.62 -0.48
N VAL A 139 -5.54 13.99 -1.75
CA VAL A 139 -4.46 14.81 -2.37
C VAL A 139 -4.53 16.27 -1.89
N ILE A 140 -5.70 16.90 -2.04
CA ILE A 140 -5.94 18.26 -1.56
C ILE A 140 -5.75 18.34 -0.04
N TRP A 141 -6.15 17.30 0.69
CA TRP A 141 -6.00 17.29 2.13
C TRP A 141 -4.59 17.00 2.59
N ASN A 142 -3.80 16.16 1.92
CA ASN A 142 -2.37 16.01 2.25
C ASN A 142 -1.61 17.31 2.00
N ASP A 143 -1.91 18.01 0.91
CA ASP A 143 -1.32 19.31 0.62
C ASP A 143 -1.77 20.36 1.66
N MET A 144 -3.06 20.40 2.00
CA MET A 144 -3.59 21.26 3.06
C MET A 144 -3.00 20.91 4.43
N PHE A 145 -2.89 19.63 4.79
CA PHE A 145 -2.33 19.18 6.06
C PHE A 145 -0.84 19.46 6.14
N THR A 146 -0.12 19.44 5.01
CA THR A 146 1.27 19.88 4.94
C THR A 146 1.39 21.38 5.20
N ILE A 147 0.53 22.19 4.60
CA ILE A 147 0.50 23.65 4.84
C ILE A 147 0.11 23.96 6.29
N ILE A 148 -0.94 23.32 6.78
CA ILE A 148 -1.44 23.46 8.16
C ILE A 148 -0.38 22.99 9.16
N TYR A 149 0.35 21.92 8.87
CA TYR A 149 1.45 21.42 9.72
C TYR A 149 2.53 22.48 9.95
N PHE A 150 2.98 23.18 8.90
CA PHE A 150 4.00 24.21 9.05
C PHE A 150 3.51 25.41 9.87
N ASP A 151 2.26 25.85 9.66
CA ASP A 151 1.66 26.92 10.46
C ASP A 151 1.51 26.51 11.93
N ILE A 152 1.00 25.31 12.21
CA ILE A 152 0.88 24.78 13.58
C ILE A 152 2.26 24.67 14.23
N LYS A 153 3.22 24.02 13.57
CA LYS A 153 4.57 23.79 14.11
C LYS A 153 5.27 25.11 14.41
N SER A 154 5.25 26.06 13.46
CA SER A 154 5.85 27.39 13.63
C SER A 154 5.31 28.07 14.90
N ARG A 155 4.00 28.03 15.12
CA ARG A 155 3.38 28.68 16.26
C ARG A 155 3.63 27.95 17.59
N PHE A 156 3.67 26.62 17.62
CA PHE A 156 4.10 25.87 18.80
C PHE A 156 5.56 26.16 19.17
N SER A 157 6.44 26.28 18.16
CA SER A 157 7.84 26.67 18.34
C SER A 157 7.98 28.09 18.91
N THR A 158 7.15 29.06 18.50
CA THR A 158 7.17 30.42 19.09
C THR A 158 6.81 30.47 20.57
N ARG A 159 6.14 29.44 21.10
CA ARG A 159 5.81 29.30 22.53
C ARG A 159 6.81 28.42 23.31
N HIS A 160 7.90 27.99 22.68
CA HIS A 160 8.87 27.04 23.23
C HIS A 160 8.26 25.70 23.70
N ILE A 161 7.14 25.30 23.08
CA ILE A 161 6.47 24.03 23.40
C ILE A 161 7.06 22.94 22.50
N SER A 162 7.95 22.12 23.07
CA SER A 162 8.55 20.97 22.38
C SER A 162 7.70 19.71 22.47
N ARG A 163 6.84 19.61 23.49
CA ARG A 163 5.93 18.47 23.73
C ARG A 163 4.57 18.97 24.16
N PHE A 164 3.52 18.27 23.74
CA PHE A 164 2.14 18.62 24.01
C PHE A 164 1.27 17.38 24.21
N SER A 165 0.24 17.49 25.02
CA SER A 165 -0.82 16.48 25.15
C SER A 165 -1.88 16.64 24.05
N ARG A 166 -2.72 15.61 23.87
CA ARG A 166 -3.86 15.66 22.93
C ARG A 166 -4.79 16.81 23.27
N ASN A 167 -5.08 16.99 24.55
CA ASN A 167 -5.98 18.04 25.00
C ASN A 167 -5.41 19.44 24.72
N GLU A 168 -4.11 19.65 24.93
CA GLU A 168 -3.45 20.92 24.60
C GLU A 168 -3.46 21.21 23.10
N PHE A 169 -3.23 20.19 22.26
CA PHE A 169 -3.30 20.32 20.80
C PHE A 169 -4.72 20.68 20.32
N THR A 170 -5.73 19.95 20.79
CA THR A 170 -7.13 20.13 20.42
C THR A 170 -7.65 21.50 20.87
N THR A 171 -7.42 21.86 22.14
CA THR A 171 -7.79 23.19 22.69
C THR A 171 -7.14 24.33 21.91
N TYR A 172 -5.89 24.16 21.50
CA TYR A 172 -5.16 25.17 20.74
C TYR A 172 -5.74 25.38 19.34
N LEU A 173 -6.02 24.30 18.60
CA LEU A 173 -6.59 24.40 17.26
C LEU A 173 -8.00 25.00 17.29
N GLU A 174 -8.81 24.61 18.27
CA GLU A 174 -10.15 25.18 18.47
C GLU A 174 -10.09 26.68 18.73
N GLY A 175 -9.10 27.14 19.50
CA GLY A 175 -8.87 28.55 19.79
C GLY A 175 -8.47 29.40 18.57
N ILE A 176 -7.84 28.81 17.55
CA ILE A 176 -7.35 29.53 16.36
C ILE A 176 -8.38 29.53 15.24
N TYR A 177 -8.95 28.36 14.96
CA TYR A 177 -9.82 28.20 13.80
C TYR A 177 -11.29 28.52 14.13
N HIS A 178 -11.59 28.84 15.40
CA HIS A 178 -12.92 29.21 15.91
C HIS A 178 -14.04 28.23 15.51
N THR A 179 -13.66 27.00 15.18
CA THR A 179 -14.55 25.91 14.80
C THR A 179 -14.08 24.65 15.49
N GLN A 180 -15.02 23.92 16.11
CA GLN A 180 -14.85 22.58 16.68
C GLN A 180 -14.61 21.50 15.59
N LEU A 181 -14.16 21.92 14.41
CA LEU A 181 -13.95 21.05 13.27
C LEU A 181 -12.67 20.25 13.50
N HIS A 182 -12.90 19.00 13.88
CA HIS A 182 -12.01 17.87 13.61
C HIS A 182 -10.56 18.02 14.10
N ALA A 183 -10.26 18.83 15.12
CA ALA A 183 -8.89 18.97 15.65
C ALA A 183 -8.26 17.61 16.04
N ASP A 184 -9.07 16.70 16.58
CA ASP A 184 -8.66 15.30 16.80
C ASP A 184 -8.35 14.55 15.49
N LYS A 185 -9.14 14.75 14.42
CA LYS A 185 -8.85 14.14 13.12
C LYS A 185 -7.61 14.77 12.47
N ILE A 186 -7.40 16.08 12.63
CA ILE A 186 -6.19 16.76 12.15
C ILE A 186 -4.97 16.14 12.84
N LEU A 187 -5.03 15.96 14.16
CA LEU A 187 -3.98 15.29 14.92
C LEU A 187 -3.74 13.86 14.43
N GLU A 188 -4.80 13.08 14.26
CA GLU A 188 -4.72 11.70 13.77
C GLU A 188 -4.13 11.62 12.36
N SER A 189 -4.52 12.52 11.46
CA SER A 189 -3.94 12.62 10.12
C SER A 189 -2.45 12.99 10.18
N LEU A 190 -2.05 13.95 11.01
CA LEU A 190 -0.64 14.31 11.18
C LEU A 190 0.20 13.16 11.77
N MET A 191 -0.38 12.35 12.66
CA MET A 191 0.26 11.13 13.18
C MET A 191 0.41 10.06 12.08
N GLN A 192 -0.64 9.85 11.27
CA GLN A 192 -0.60 8.90 10.14
C GLN A 192 0.43 9.30 9.08
N LEU A 193 0.62 10.60 8.87
CA LEU A 193 1.62 11.16 7.96
C LEU A 193 3.04 11.19 8.56
N GLY A 194 3.23 10.70 9.79
CA GLY A 194 4.53 10.70 10.47
C GLY A 194 5.07 12.09 10.79
N LYS A 195 4.19 13.09 10.89
CA LYS A 195 4.52 14.49 11.22
C LYS A 195 4.46 14.76 12.73
N VAL A 196 3.70 13.95 13.45
CA VAL A 196 3.59 13.94 14.92
C VAL A 196 3.85 12.53 15.42
N THR A 197 4.70 12.39 16.43
CA THR A 197 4.97 11.11 17.10
C THR A 197 4.38 11.12 18.50
N LYS A 198 3.88 9.95 18.91
CA LYS A 198 3.42 9.71 20.27
C LYS A 198 4.57 9.14 21.10
N GLN A 199 4.92 9.83 22.17
CA GLN A 199 5.92 9.45 23.15
C GLN A 199 5.29 8.59 24.27
N LYS A 200 6.13 8.12 25.21
CA LYS A 200 5.67 7.52 26.46
C LYS A 200 4.85 8.55 27.25
N ASP A 201 3.82 8.10 27.96
CA ASP A 201 2.91 8.90 28.78
C ASP A 201 1.91 9.79 28.02
N ASP A 202 1.52 9.40 26.80
CA ASP A 202 0.49 10.09 25.98
C ASP A 202 0.86 11.51 25.53
N LEU A 203 2.12 11.90 25.73
CA LEU A 203 2.72 13.12 25.20
C LEU A 203 3.03 12.95 23.71
N MET A 204 2.95 14.03 22.97
CA MET A 204 3.24 14.09 21.54
C MET A 204 4.27 15.16 21.25
N GLU A 205 4.97 14.97 20.15
CA GLU A 205 5.95 15.93 19.64
C GLU A 205 5.88 15.98 18.12
N PHE A 206 6.25 17.13 17.55
CA PHE A 206 6.41 17.25 16.12
C PHE A 206 7.70 16.58 15.69
N VAL A 207 7.66 15.82 14.61
CA VAL A 207 8.87 15.23 14.03
C VAL A 207 9.73 16.35 13.44
N GLU A 208 11.00 16.42 13.84
CA GLU A 208 11.99 17.24 13.15
C GLU A 208 12.26 16.59 11.79
N GLN A 209 11.80 17.21 10.70
CA GLN A 209 12.25 16.79 9.38
C GLN A 209 13.70 17.27 9.22
N GLU A 210 14.63 16.36 8.96
CA GLU A 210 15.92 16.72 8.38
C GLU A 210 15.65 17.43 7.05
N SER A 211 16.07 18.69 6.97
CA SER A 211 16.06 19.48 5.75
C SER A 211 16.93 18.78 4.70
N TYR A 212 16.33 18.35 3.59
CA TYR A 212 17.06 18.04 2.35
C TYR A 212 17.42 19.33 1.60
#